data_AF-A0A9P5GRB1-F1
#
_entry.id   AF-A0A9P5GRB1-F1
#
_cell.length_a   1.000
_cell.length_b   1.000
_cell.length_c   1.000
_cell.angle_alpha   90.00
_cell.angle_beta   90.00
_cell.angle_gamma   90.00
#
_symmetry.space_group_name_H-M   'P 1'
#
loop_
_entity.id
_entity.type
_entity.pdbx_description
1 polymer ?
#
loop_
_entity_poly.entity_id
_entity_poly.type
_entity_poly.pdbx_seq_one_letter_code
_entity_poly.pdbx_strand_id
1 'polypeptide(L)' 'MATGIFNSTYYGKDYRAGAALLRARRPYLFKNTITGLGLFAFTIAVYTYTLKAVGQEEFADVKVPDAPADKK' A
#
# COMPACT_ATOMS: atom_id res chain seq x y z
N MET A 1 26.69 -14.04 -23.91
CA MET A 1 26.31 -12.92 -24.80
C MET A 1 27.61 -12.24 -25.18
N ALA A 2 27.90 -12.13 -26.48
CA ALA A 2 29.16 -11.57 -26.97
C ALA A 2 29.39 -10.16 -26.42
N THR A 3 30.61 -9.92 -25.93
CA THR A 3 31.13 -8.65 -25.43
C THR A 3 31.36 -7.67 -26.59
N GLY A 4 30.30 -7.08 -27.13
CA GLY A 4 30.44 -6.15 -28.26
C GLY A 4 29.21 -5.35 -28.70
N ILE A 5 28.03 -5.56 -28.12
CA ILE A 5 26.86 -4.70 -28.39
C ILE A 5 26.52 -4.01 -27.07
N PHE A 6 26.65 -2.69 -27.03
CA PHE A 6 26.23 -1.87 -25.90
C PHE A 6 24.78 -2.20 -25.56
N ASN A 7 24.57 -2.93 -24.46
CA ASN A 7 23.23 -3.18 -23.96
C ASN A 7 22.78 -1.92 -23.21
N SER A 8 21.96 -1.11 -23.87
CA SER A 8 21.42 0.14 -23.31
C SER A 8 20.40 -0.10 -22.20
N THR A 9 20.02 -1.35 -21.92
CA THR A 9 19.10 -1.67 -20.84
C THR A 9 19.81 -1.71 -19.48
N TYR A 10 19.13 -1.18 -18.48
CA TYR A 10 19.54 -1.21 -17.08
C TYR A 10 19.31 -2.58 -16.40
N TYR A 11 18.84 -3.57 -17.16
CA TYR A 11 18.46 -4.90 -16.69
C TYR A 11 19.35 -6.00 -17.29
N GLY A 12 19.61 -7.04 -16.51
CA GLY A 12 20.27 -8.26 -16.97
C GLY A 12 19.38 -9.08 -17.90
N LYS A 13 19.96 -10.12 -18.52
CA LYS A 13 19.25 -11.09 -19.38
C LYS A 13 18.12 -11.84 -18.62
N ASP A 14 18.24 -11.90 -17.30
CA ASP A 14 17.32 -12.48 -16.34
C ASP A 14 16.36 -11.46 -15.71
N TYR A 15 16.23 -10.26 -16.31
CA TYR A 15 15.42 -9.14 -15.81
C TYR A 15 15.81 -8.64 -14.42
N ARG A 16 16.98 -8.99 -13.89
CA ARG A 16 17.48 -8.43 -12.64
C ARG A 16 18.00 -7.01 -12.87
N ALA A 17 17.79 -6.13 -11.90
CA ALA A 17 18.36 -4.78 -11.94
C ALA A 17 19.90 -4.85 -11.97
N GLY A 18 20.50 -4.22 -12.98
CA GLY A 18 21.96 -4.12 -13.09
C GLY A 18 22.56 -3.18 -12.04
N ALA A 19 23.88 -3.26 -11.86
CA ALA A 19 24.61 -2.48 -10.85
C ALA A 19 24.42 -0.95 -11.01
N ALA A 20 24.33 -0.46 -12.24
CA ALA A 20 24.09 0.96 -12.52
C ALA A 20 22.72 1.44 -11.99
N LEU A 21 21.67 0.64 -12.17
CA LEU A 21 20.31 0.95 -11.71
C LEU A 21 20.22 0.90 -10.19
N LEU A 22 20.82 -0.10 -9.57
CA LEU A 22 20.86 -0.22 -8.11
C LEU A 22 21.56 0.98 -7.48
N ARG A 23 22.69 1.43 -8.03
CA ARG A 23 23.40 2.62 -7.57
C ARG A 23 22.53 3.88 -7.70
N ALA A 24 21.87 4.05 -8.85
CA ALA A 24 20.98 5.19 -9.07
C ALA A 24 19.79 5.21 -8.10
N ARG A 25 19.32 4.04 -7.65
CA ARG A 25 18.18 3.91 -6.71
C ARG A 25 18.56 4.03 -5.24
N ARG A 26 19.82 3.79 -4.85
CA ARG A 26 20.28 3.89 -3.45
C ARG A 26 19.79 5.13 -2.69
N PRO A 27 19.86 6.36 -3.22
CA PRO A 27 19.44 7.54 -2.47
C PRO A 27 17.92 7.62 -2.24
N TYR A 28 17.11 6.95 -3.07
CA TYR A 28 15.66 7.01 -3.00
C TYR A 28 15.05 5.92 -2.11
N LEU A 29 15.78 4.82 -1.86
CA LEU A 29 15.28 3.76 -0.99
C LEU A 29 14.90 4.32 0.39
N PHE A 30 15.83 5.01 1.05
CA PHE A 30 15.57 5.55 2.38
C PHE A 30 14.49 6.63 2.39
N LYS A 31 14.58 7.59 1.46
CA LYS A 31 13.62 8.71 1.37
C LYS A 31 12.20 8.20 1.10
N ASN A 32 12.05 7.29 0.15
CA ASN A 32 10.74 6.73 -0.20
C ASN A 32 10.19 5.83 0.91
N THR A 33 11.05 5.07 1.60
CA THR A 33 10.61 4.28 2.76
C THR A 33 10.08 5.18 3.86
N ILE A 34 10.76 6.28 4.19
CA ILE A 34 10.27 7.24 5.19
C ILE A 34 8.93 7.85 4.74
N THR A 35 8.84 8.31 3.49
CA THR A 35 7.59 8.88 2.97
C THR A 35 6.45 7.87 3.00
N GLY A 36 6.70 6.63 2.58
CA GLY A 36 5.72 5.55 2.61
C GLY A 36 5.27 5.20 4.02
N LEU A 37 6.21 5.10 4.97
CA LEU A 37 5.89 4.87 6.38
C LEU A 37 5.12 6.03 7.00
N GLY A 38 5.47 7.27 6.66
CA GLY A 38 4.75 8.45 7.12
C GLY A 38 3.29 8.46 6.63
N LEU A 39 3.08 8.17 5.34
CA LEU A 39 1.74 8.07 4.77
C LEU A 39 0.94 6.93 5.43
N PHE A 40 1.55 5.76 5.58
CA PHE A 40 0.93 4.59 6.21
C PHE A 40 0.57 4.84 7.68
N ALA A 41 1.47 5.45 8.44
CA ALA A 41 1.21 5.81 9.83
C ALA A 41 0.09 6.86 9.94
N PHE A 42 0.09 7.86 9.05
CA PHE A 42 -0.95 8.88 9.02
C PHE A 42 -2.34 8.31 8.74
N THR A 43 -2.47 7.45 7.73
CA THR A 43 -3.77 6.84 7.40
C THR A 43 -4.28 5.94 8.51
N ILE A 44 -3.40 5.12 9.10
CA ILE A 44 -3.76 4.29 10.27
C ILE A 44 -4.15 5.15 11.46
N ALA A 45 -3.41 6.24 11.73
CA ALA A 45 -3.73 7.14 12.84
C ALA A 45 -5.12 7.76 12.67
N VAL A 46 -5.47 8.23 11.47
CA VAL A 46 -6.82 8.76 11.19
C VAL A 46 -7.88 7.67 11.39
N TYR A 47 -7.69 6.48 10.82
CA TYR A 47 -8.65 5.38 10.94
C TYR A 47 -8.85 4.91 12.39
N THR A 48 -7.76 4.76 13.14
CA THR A 48 -7.83 4.33 14.54
C THR A 48 -8.39 5.41 15.44
N TYR A 49 -8.09 6.68 15.15
CA TYR A 49 -8.69 7.80 15.86
C TYR A 49 -10.21 7.82 15.66
N THR A 50 -10.70 7.65 14.43
CA THR A 50 -12.14 7.68 14.18
C THR A 50 -12.88 6.55 14.87
N LEU A 51 -12.31 5.34 14.97
CA LEU A 51 -12.91 4.25 15.75
C LEU A 51 -13.13 4.60 17.24
N LYS A 52 -12.29 5.46 17.80
CA LYS A 52 -12.35 5.85 19.22
C LYS A 52 -13.12 7.16 19.44
N ALA A 53 -12.99 8.10 18.51
CA ALA A 53 -13.56 9.43 18.63
C ALA A 53 -15.02 9.49 18.17
N VAL A 54 -15.40 8.65 17.20
CA VAL A 54 -16.79 8.48 16.81
C VAL A 54 -17.40 7.42 17.72
N GLY A 55 -18.36 7.84 18.56
CA GLY A 55 -19.11 6.91 19.39
C GLY A 55 -19.79 5.86 18.52
N GLN A 56 -19.61 4.58 18.87
CA GLN A 56 -20.28 3.50 18.16
C GLN A 56 -21.77 3.55 18.50
N GLU A 57 -22.60 3.56 17.46
CA GLU A 57 -24.05 3.59 17.59
C GLU A 57 -24.57 2.20 17.96
N GLU A 58 -25.44 2.11 18.96
CA GLU A 58 -26.01 0.83 19.44
C GLU A 58 -27.18 0.34 18.58
N PHE A 59 -27.67 1.17 17.64
CA PHE A 59 -28.83 0.88 16.78
C PHE A 59 -30.06 0.39 17.58
N ALA A 60 -30.22 0.88 18.81
CA ALA A 60 -31.27 0.41 19.73
C ALA A 60 -32.69 0.72 19.24
N ASP A 61 -32.83 1.67 18.30
CA ASP A 61 -34.08 2.05 17.63
C ASP A 61 -34.39 1.17 16.41
N VAL A 62 -33.41 0.43 15.89
CA VAL A 62 -33.58 -0.48 14.75
C VAL A 62 -34.19 -1.79 15.22
N LYS A 63 -35.48 -1.99 14.90
CA LYS A 63 -36.18 -3.25 15.15
C LYS A 63 -35.78 -4.28 14.09
N VAL A 64 -35.03 -5.30 14.48
CA VAL A 64 -34.70 -6.43 13.59
C VAL A 64 -35.86 -7.42 13.58
N PRO A 65 -36.47 -7.72 12.41
CA PRO A 65 -37.54 -8.72 12.31
C PRO A 65 -36.99 -10.13 12.53
N ASP A 66 -37.76 -11.00 13.19
CA ASP A 66 -37.37 -12.39 13.48
C ASP A 66 -37.22 -13.26 12.21
N ALA A 67 -37.88 -12.88 11.11
CA ALA A 67 -37.80 -13.59 9.84
C ALA A 67 -37.55 -12.61 8.67
N PRO A 68 -36.73 -13.02 7.68
CA PRO A 68 -36.52 -12.23 6.47
C PRO A 68 -37.86 -12.02 5.74
N ALA A 69 -38.03 -10.84 5.14
CA ALA A 69 -39.23 -10.53 4.40
C ALA A 69 -39.42 -11.51 3.23
N ASP A 70 -40.57 -12.21 3.21
CA ASP A 70 -40.97 -13.02 2.07
C ASP A 70 -41.08 -12.13 0.83
N LYS A 71 -40.24 -12.41 -0.18
CA LYS A 71 -40.37 -11.78 -1.49
C LYS A 71 -41.64 -12.32 -2.13
N LYS A 72 -42.67 -11.47 -2.20
CA LYS A 72 -43.84 -11.71 -3.06
C LYS A 72 -43.44 -11.73 -4.53
#